data_AF-A0A2E6NC40-F1
#
_entry.id   AF-A0A2E6NC40-F1
#
_cell.length_a   1.000
_cell.length_b   1.000
_cell.length_c   1.000
_cell.angle_alpha   90.00
_cell.angle_beta   90.00
_cell.angle_gamma   90.00
#
_symmetry.space_group_name_H-M   'P 1'
#
loop_
_entity.id
_entity.type
_entity.pdbx_description
1 polymer ?
#
loop_
_entity_poly.entity_id
_entity_poly.type
_entity_poly.pdbx_seq_one_letter_code
_entity_poly.pdbx_strand_id
1 'polypeptide(L)'
;MSKYKNIKCKYDGVIFDSKAEASYYLSHLKPRLDRGEISNLEFHPKVKCEIEGRHICYYTADFRYSDKLSESPQGAVGCQVLVEVKGYKTDVYKLKIKLVRALYPHMKILVISAKDLKSEISSLPLPE
;
A
#
# COMPACT_ATOMS: atom_id res chain seq x y z
N MET A 1 11.11 1.40 -20.48
CA MET A 1 11.37 0.11 -19.81
C MET A 1 10.73 0.14 -18.43
N SER A 2 9.84 -0.81 -18.09
CA SER A 2 9.32 -0.89 -16.72
C SER A 2 10.42 -1.35 -15.77
N LYS A 3 10.56 -0.67 -14.64
CA LYS A 3 11.51 -1.03 -13.59
C LYS A 3 11.15 -2.47 -13.16
N TYR A 4 12.09 -3.40 -13.30
CA TYR A 4 11.94 -4.82 -12.90
C TYR A 4 10.95 -5.71 -13.70
N LYS A 5 10.62 -5.38 -14.96
CA LYS A 5 9.69 -6.16 -15.80
C LYS A 5 8.26 -6.30 -15.24
N ASN A 6 7.85 -5.46 -14.30
CA ASN A 6 6.46 -5.43 -13.87
C ASN A 6 5.55 -5.00 -15.03
N ILE A 7 4.43 -5.71 -15.17
CA ILE A 7 3.38 -5.44 -16.15
C ILE A 7 2.26 -4.73 -15.40
N LYS A 8 1.96 -3.49 -15.82
CA LYS A 8 0.80 -2.77 -15.32
C LYS A 8 -0.47 -3.53 -15.70
N CYS A 9 -1.47 -3.51 -14.85
CA CYS A 9 -2.75 -4.18 -15.10
C CYS A 9 -3.89 -3.30 -14.62
N LYS A 10 -5.07 -3.49 -15.23
CA LYS A 10 -6.25 -2.71 -14.94
C LYS A 10 -7.36 -3.62 -14.44
N TYR A 11 -7.93 -3.27 -13.29
CA TYR A 11 -9.10 -3.93 -12.70
C TYR A 11 -9.96 -2.88 -12.00
N ASP A 12 -11.28 -3.02 -12.10
CA ASP A 12 -12.26 -2.11 -11.52
C ASP A 12 -11.99 -0.63 -11.89
N GLY A 13 -11.55 -0.38 -13.13
CA GLY A 13 -11.19 0.96 -13.59
C GLY A 13 -9.86 1.51 -13.05
N VAL A 14 -9.16 0.79 -12.16
CA VAL A 14 -7.91 1.23 -11.52
C VAL A 14 -6.70 0.60 -12.20
N ILE A 15 -5.66 1.41 -12.46
CA ILE A 15 -4.38 0.94 -12.98
C ILE A 15 -3.44 0.63 -11.82
N PHE A 16 -2.95 -0.60 -11.75
CA PHE A 16 -1.95 -1.06 -10.79
C PHE A 16 -0.58 -1.13 -11.45
N ASP A 17 0.47 -0.84 -10.69
CA ASP A 17 1.86 -0.92 -11.16
C ASP A 17 2.36 -2.37 -11.21
N SER A 18 1.67 -3.30 -10.54
CA SER A 18 1.95 -4.74 -10.61
C SER A 18 0.74 -5.64 -10.41
N LYS A 19 0.82 -6.88 -10.90
CA LYS A 19 -0.16 -7.93 -10.60
C LYS A 19 -0.25 -8.26 -9.10
N ALA A 20 0.83 -8.07 -8.34
CA ALA A 20 0.82 -8.31 -6.90
C ALA A 20 -0.07 -7.28 -6.17
N GLU A 21 0.01 -6.01 -6.55
CA GLU A 21 -0.87 -4.96 -6.01
C GLU A 21 -2.34 -5.25 -6.37
N ALA A 22 -2.62 -5.57 -7.64
CA ALA A 22 -3.96 -5.93 -8.08
C ALA A 22 -4.52 -7.15 -7.34
N SER A 23 -3.69 -8.19 -7.16
CA SER A 23 -4.04 -9.38 -6.38
C SER A 23 -4.42 -9.00 -4.97
N TYR A 24 -3.56 -8.25 -4.26
CA TYR A 24 -3.82 -7.86 -2.89
C TYR A 24 -5.10 -7.02 -2.75
N TYR A 25 -5.34 -6.11 -3.70
CA TYR A 25 -6.57 -5.34 -3.75
C TYR A 25 -7.79 -6.26 -3.87
N LEU A 26 -7.82 -7.14 -4.87
CA LEU A 26 -8.98 -7.99 -5.18
C LEU A 26 -9.28 -9.03 -4.08
N SER A 27 -8.25 -9.64 -3.50
CA SER A 27 -8.44 -10.71 -2.51
C SER A 27 -8.59 -10.20 -1.07
N HIS A 28 -7.96 -9.07 -0.71
CA HIS A 28 -7.92 -8.59 0.68
C HIS A 28 -8.63 -7.26 0.89
N LEU A 29 -8.44 -6.25 0.04
CA LEU A 29 -8.98 -4.90 0.30
C LEU A 29 -10.41 -4.74 -0.17
N LYS A 30 -10.71 -5.15 -1.39
CA LYS A 30 -12.05 -5.00 -1.99
C LYS A 30 -13.13 -5.69 -1.17
N PRO A 31 -12.99 -6.97 -0.73
CA PRO A 31 -14.01 -7.61 0.08
C PRO A 31 -14.22 -6.91 1.44
N ARG A 32 -13.15 -6.39 2.05
CA ARG A 32 -13.22 -5.64 3.32
C ARG A 32 -13.91 -4.29 3.14
N LEU A 33 -13.67 -3.62 2.01
CA LEU A 33 -14.34 -2.38 1.64
C LEU A 33 -15.83 -2.62 1.40
N ASP A 34 -16.18 -3.66 0.64
CA ASP A 34 -17.57 -4.02 0.33
C ASP A 34 -18.36 -4.41 1.61
N ARG A 35 -17.69 -4.99 2.62
CA ARG A 35 -18.28 -5.27 3.94
C ARG A 35 -18.27 -4.07 4.91
N GLY A 36 -17.70 -2.93 4.53
CA GLY A 36 -17.60 -1.73 5.38
C GLY A 36 -16.60 -1.84 6.54
N GLU A 37 -15.70 -2.83 6.52
CA GLU A 37 -14.66 -2.99 7.55
C GLU A 37 -13.55 -1.94 7.41
N ILE A 38 -13.28 -1.51 6.18
CA ILE A 38 -12.36 -0.42 5.86
C ILE A 38 -13.09 0.67 5.07
N SER A 39 -12.57 1.88 5.11
CA SER A 39 -13.14 3.05 4.42
C SER A 39 -12.07 3.98 3.87
N ASN A 40 -12.44 4.93 3.03
CA ASN A 40 -11.53 5.90 2.41
C ASN A 40 -10.33 5.21 1.73
N LEU A 41 -10.59 4.16 0.95
CA LEU A 41 -9.54 3.46 0.21
C LEU A 41 -9.01 4.37 -0.90
N GLU A 42 -7.73 4.67 -0.84
CA GLU A 42 -6.99 5.45 -1.82
C GLU A 42 -5.94 4.58 -2.49
N PHE A 43 -5.82 4.73 -3.81
CA PHE A 43 -4.81 4.08 -4.63
C PHE A 43 -3.66 5.06 -4.89
N HIS A 44 -2.42 4.59 -4.78
CA HIS A 44 -1.22 5.40 -5.03
C HIS A 44 -1.15 6.72 -4.22
N PRO A 45 -1.49 6.74 -2.91
CA PRO A 45 -1.52 7.96 -2.12
C PRO A 45 -0.11 8.56 -1.98
N LYS A 46 -0.01 9.88 -2.13
CA LYS A 46 1.24 10.63 -1.91
C LYS A 46 1.31 11.09 -0.46
N VAL A 47 2.27 10.56 0.28
CA VAL A 47 2.62 10.97 1.64
C VAL A 47 3.74 12.01 1.57
N LYS A 48 3.51 13.19 2.15
CA LYS A 48 4.47 14.30 2.12
C LYS A 48 5.50 14.15 3.25
N CYS A 49 6.74 13.86 2.93
CA CYS A 49 7.80 13.83 3.93
C CYS A 49 8.41 15.24 4.07
N GLU A 50 8.10 15.93 5.15
CA GLU A 50 8.59 17.27 5.47
C GLU A 50 9.22 17.27 6.87
N ILE A 51 10.38 17.93 7.03
CA ILE A 51 11.07 18.09 8.30
C ILE A 51 11.31 19.59 8.49
N GLU A 52 10.82 20.16 9.60
CA GLU A 52 11.01 21.58 9.93
C GLU A 52 10.61 22.53 8.77
N GLY A 53 9.47 22.27 8.13
CA GLY A 53 8.98 23.08 7.00
C GLY A 53 9.69 22.83 5.67
N ARG A 54 10.72 21.98 5.62
CA ARG A 54 11.48 21.66 4.41
C ARG A 54 11.00 20.36 3.79
N HIS A 55 10.50 20.44 2.56
CA HIS A 55 10.10 19.27 1.78
C HIS A 55 11.31 18.39 1.46
N ILE A 56 11.27 17.14 1.92
CA ILE A 56 12.31 16.13 1.66
C ILE A 56 11.95 15.33 0.41
N CYS A 57 10.77 14.70 0.42
CA CYS A 57 10.26 13.97 -0.74
C CYS A 57 8.76 13.67 -0.60
N TYR A 58 8.15 13.25 -1.71
CA TYR A 58 6.94 12.45 -1.66
C TYR A 58 7.28 10.96 -1.56
N TYR A 59 6.55 10.27 -0.71
CA TYR A 59 6.49 8.83 -0.64
C TYR A 59 5.15 8.36 -1.20
N THR A 60 5.17 7.65 -2.32
CA THR A 60 3.96 7.06 -2.92
C THR A 60 3.84 5.62 -2.45
N ALA A 61 2.77 5.31 -1.73
CA ALA A 61 2.45 3.94 -1.33
C ALA A 61 1.52 3.28 -2.34
N ASP A 62 1.25 1.97 -2.19
CA ASP A 62 0.33 1.28 -3.08
C ASP A 62 -1.13 1.58 -2.69
N PHE A 63 -1.43 1.54 -1.37
CA PHE A 63 -2.77 1.83 -0.85
C PHE A 63 -2.73 2.61 0.47
N ARG A 64 -3.79 3.37 0.75
CA ARG A 64 -4.13 3.89 2.08
C ARG A 64 -5.60 3.68 2.37
N TYR A 65 -5.95 3.30 3.59
CA TYR A 65 -7.34 3.24 4.03
C TYR A 65 -7.46 3.56 5.52
N SER A 66 -8.69 3.79 5.98
CA SER A 66 -9.03 3.93 7.40
C SER A 66 -9.63 2.63 7.91
N ASP A 67 -9.15 2.15 9.06
CA ASP A 67 -9.62 0.92 9.71
C ASP A 67 -9.85 1.21 11.19
N LYS A 68 -11.10 1.06 11.62
CA LYS A 68 -11.56 1.38 12.98
C LYS A 68 -11.10 0.37 14.03
N LEU A 69 -10.69 -0.83 13.62
CA LEU A 69 -10.29 -1.92 14.52
C LEU A 69 -8.77 -2.09 14.56
N SER A 70 -8.06 -1.58 13.55
CA SER A 70 -6.59 -1.61 13.53
C SER A 70 -6.00 -0.73 14.62
N GLU A 71 -5.09 -1.32 15.39
CA GLU A 71 -4.25 -0.62 16.36
C GLU A 71 -3.08 0.08 15.67
N SER A 72 -2.88 1.36 15.97
CA SER A 72 -1.73 2.16 15.55
C SER A 72 -0.45 1.70 16.29
N PRO A 73 0.74 2.06 15.81
CA PRO A 73 1.98 1.73 16.52
C PRO A 73 2.12 2.33 17.93
N GLN A 74 1.24 3.25 18.34
CA GLN A 74 1.18 3.82 19.70
C GLN A 74 0.00 3.29 20.53
N GLY A 75 -0.67 2.24 20.08
CA GLY A 75 -1.74 1.59 20.85
C GLY A 75 -3.13 2.21 20.71
N ALA A 76 -3.29 3.30 19.96
CA ALA A 76 -4.60 3.85 19.67
C ALA A 76 -5.36 2.94 18.67
N VAL A 77 -6.60 2.59 19.00
CA VAL A 77 -7.50 1.82 18.13
C VAL A 77 -8.16 2.76 17.12
N GLY A 78 -8.19 2.36 15.86
CA GLY A 78 -8.69 3.19 14.78
C GLY A 78 -7.57 4.05 14.21
N CYS A 79 -7.06 3.67 13.04
CA CYS A 79 -5.95 4.39 12.43
C CYS A 79 -6.01 4.34 10.90
N GLN A 80 -5.20 5.19 10.27
CA GLN A 80 -4.87 5.01 8.86
C GLN A 80 -3.87 3.88 8.70
N VAL A 81 -4.12 3.03 7.71
CA VAL A 81 -3.23 1.95 7.31
C VAL A 81 -2.67 2.29 5.94
N LEU A 82 -1.34 2.39 5.85
CA LEU A 82 -0.60 2.53 4.61
C LEU A 82 -0.08 1.15 4.21
N VAL A 83 -0.39 0.68 2.99
CA VAL A 83 0.03 -0.63 2.52
C VAL A 83 1.08 -0.53 1.43
N GLU A 84 2.09 -1.40 1.56
CA GLU A 84 3.20 -1.57 0.63
C GLU A 84 3.31 -3.03 0.18
N VAL A 85 2.92 -3.32 -1.05
CA VAL A 85 3.21 -4.60 -1.70
C VAL A 85 4.62 -4.54 -2.29
N LYS A 86 5.51 -5.41 -1.82
CA LYS A 86 6.94 -5.34 -2.15
C LYS A 86 7.53 -6.71 -2.47
N GLY A 87 8.14 -6.81 -3.64
CA GLY A 87 8.97 -7.96 -4.03
C GLY A 87 10.42 -7.81 -3.60
N TYR A 88 11.04 -6.68 -3.94
CA TYR A 88 12.45 -6.38 -3.62
C TYR A 88 12.58 -5.05 -2.86
N LYS A 89 13.31 -5.06 -1.74
CA LYS A 89 13.50 -3.90 -0.86
C LYS A 89 14.84 -3.23 -1.16
N THR A 90 14.80 -2.15 -1.93
CA THR A 90 15.98 -1.28 -2.16
C THR A 90 16.34 -0.48 -0.92
N ASP A 91 17.59 0.00 -0.82
CA ASP A 91 18.02 0.81 0.32
C ASP A 91 17.31 2.16 0.40
N VAL A 92 17.03 2.79 -0.75
CA VAL A 92 16.21 4.01 -0.82
C VAL A 92 14.79 3.76 -0.28
N TYR A 93 14.17 2.62 -0.62
CA TYR A 93 12.87 2.25 -0.04
C TYR A 93 12.97 2.09 1.47
N LYS A 94 13.98 1.35 1.98
CA LYS A 94 14.18 1.15 3.43
C LYS A 94 14.37 2.48 4.15
N LEU A 95 15.08 3.44 3.56
CA LEU A 95 15.26 4.76 4.14
C LEU A 95 13.94 5.56 4.14
N LYS A 96 13.24 5.61 3.00
CA LYS A 96 11.99 6.36 2.90
C LYS A 96 10.89 5.82 3.82
N ILE A 97 10.75 4.50 3.95
CA ILE A 97 9.73 3.94 4.85
C ILE A 97 10.06 4.19 6.33
N LYS A 98 11.35 4.22 6.70
CA LYS A 98 11.77 4.68 8.04
C LYS A 98 11.44 6.15 8.27
N LEU A 99 11.64 7.00 7.25
CA LEU A 99 11.27 8.40 7.30
C LEU A 99 9.75 8.59 7.49
N VAL A 100 8.93 7.86 6.73
CA VAL A 100 7.46 7.90 6.89
C VAL A 100 7.06 7.45 8.30
N ARG A 101 7.64 6.37 8.83
CA ARG A 101 7.36 5.91 10.21
C ARG A 101 7.69 6.97 11.26
N ALA A 102 8.79 7.69 11.08
CA ALA A 102 9.20 8.75 12.01
C ALA A 102 8.27 9.97 11.94
N LEU A 103 7.83 10.35 10.74
CA LEU A 103 6.97 11.53 10.53
C LEU A 103 5.49 11.26 10.85
N TYR A 104 5.05 10.01 10.73
CA TYR A 104 3.65 9.62 10.90
C TYR A 104 3.53 8.48 11.92
N PRO A 105 3.84 8.73 13.20
CA PRO A 105 3.87 7.69 14.22
C PRO A 105 2.52 6.95 14.32
N HIS A 106 1.40 7.67 14.24
CA HIS A 106 0.02 7.14 14.36
C HIS A 106 -0.47 6.33 13.16
N MET A 107 0.28 6.32 12.06
CA MET A 107 -0.10 5.57 10.85
C MET A 107 0.50 4.17 10.91
N LYS A 108 -0.36 3.15 10.78
CA LYS A 108 0.09 1.76 10.66
C LYS A 108 0.62 1.53 9.26
N ILE A 109 1.85 1.01 9.14
CA ILE A 109 2.41 0.65 7.83
C ILE A 109 2.51 -0.87 7.71
N LEU A 110 1.72 -1.41 6.78
CA LEU A 110 1.67 -2.85 6.48
C LEU A 110 2.49 -3.13 5.22
N VAL A 111 3.51 -3.98 5.32
CA VAL A 111 4.33 -4.38 4.17
C VAL A 111 3.99 -5.82 3.81
N ILE A 112 3.40 -6.00 2.64
CA ILE A 112 3.03 -7.31 2.08
C ILE A 112 4.14 -7.79 1.14
N SER A 113 4.61 -9.01 1.33
CA SER A 113 5.59 -9.62 0.44
C SER A 113 4.91 -10.13 -0.82
N ALA A 114 5.38 -9.73 -2.00
CA ALA A 114 4.84 -10.23 -3.27
C ALA A 114 5.02 -11.76 -3.44
N LYS A 115 5.94 -12.38 -2.68
CA LYS A 115 6.10 -13.84 -2.67
C LYS A 115 4.91 -14.54 -2.01
N ASP A 116 4.27 -13.88 -1.05
CA ASP A 116 3.20 -14.44 -0.24
C ASP A 116 1.88 -14.44 -1.03
N LEU A 117 1.78 -13.59 -2.05
CA LEU A 117 0.64 -13.46 -2.97
C LEU A 117 0.76 -14.37 -4.21
N LYS A 118 1.76 -15.25 -4.30
CA LYS A 118 2.08 -15.96 -5.55
C LYS A 118 0.94 -16.84 -6.07
N SER A 119 0.23 -17.52 -5.17
CA SER A 119 -0.96 -18.30 -5.51
C SER A 119 -2.10 -17.39 -5.99
N GLU A 120 -2.36 -16.31 -5.27
CA GLU A 120 -3.42 -15.35 -5.56
C GLU A 120 -3.21 -14.65 -6.93
N ILE A 121 -1.96 -14.27 -7.24
CA ILE A 121 -1.57 -13.71 -8.54
C ILE A 121 -1.87 -14.67 -9.69
N SER A 122 -1.70 -15.98 -9.46
CA SER A 122 -1.93 -17.01 -10.47
C SER A 122 -3.43 -17.23 -10.73
N SER A 123 -4.28 -16.94 -9.75
CA SER A 123 -5.75 -16.99 -9.86
C SER A 123 -6.39 -15.67 -10.29
N LEU A 124 -5.61 -14.63 -10.60
CA LEU A 124 -6.16 -13.36 -11.06
C LEU A 124 -7.00 -13.56 -12.34
N PRO A 125 -8.18 -12.94 -12.43
CA PRO A 125 -8.92 -12.90 -13.67
C PRO A 125 -8.10 -12.18 -14.75
N LEU A 126 -8.52 -12.29 -16.01
CA LEU A 126 -7.89 -11.49 -17.07
C LEU A 126 -8.14 -10.00 -16.78
N PRO A 127 -7.11 -9.15 -16.96
CA PRO A 127 -7.27 -7.70 -16.80
C PRO A 127 -8.19 -7.12 -17.87
N GLU A 128 -8.79 -5.98 -17.56
CA GLU A 128 -9.56 -5.14 -18.51
C GLU A 128 -8.72 -4.66 -19.70
#